data_AF-A0A2S6PJT2-F1
#
_entry.id   AF-A0A2S6PJT2-F1
#
_cell.length_a   1.000
_cell.length_b   1.000
_cell.length_c   1.000
_cell.angle_alpha   90.00
_cell.angle_beta   90.00
_cell.angle_gamma   90.00
#
_symmetry.space_group_name_H-M   'P 1'
#
loop_
_entity.id
_entity.type
_entity.pdbx_description
1 polymer ?
#
loop_
_entity_poly.entity_id
_entity_poly.type
_entity_poly.pdbx_seq_one_letter_code
_entity_poly.pdbx_strand_id
1 'polypeptide(L)'
;MISRLPLALPLSVFRDDEPVVQSHPLLEGARPPLFSHTGCWDLNGIVRKAPNLAAAGFRVIFGELDPQWNLLAREMAMIWFNPRHPAVLARGLHLPPDPMAPHTVSQRIGNLRALRAYGVSRQLPQWVGDWSDDDFKTYIEHRCGQGEAASAIGHVHVIKTLHRFRGTLADGGLARDPWPDTSTNAVVKVPTVPAVKTPAVQPGTWFPLVRAAWTYIHEFGPDILRALDCWRRLRTDARPLVTAEAEPRFEAWLADPASRVPVHHVTGKPTINWQLLTYLIGVESRRMNFFAQHRAGLTRRAAAEQLVADGRFRTGLIDGLREVTRPDGGTGPWHDSLQPSELWVECLALRNACYIFVAALSMMRDCENGAELHLMQHSAGSKYA
;
A
#
# COMPACT_ATOMS: atom_id res chain seq x y z
N MET A 1 -11.66 -17.20 52.67
CA MET A 1 -11.48 -16.75 51.27
C MET A 1 -12.16 -15.40 51.14
N ILE A 2 -11.39 -14.30 51.13
CA ILE A 2 -11.94 -12.96 50.92
C ILE A 2 -12.03 -12.77 49.40
N SER A 3 -13.25 -12.85 48.87
CA SER A 3 -13.54 -12.52 47.47
C SER A 3 -13.30 -11.03 47.29
N ARG A 4 -12.17 -10.64 46.66
CA ARG A 4 -11.93 -9.25 46.27
C ARG A 4 -12.94 -8.92 45.16
N LEU A 5 -13.84 -7.98 45.45
CA LEU A 5 -14.68 -7.34 44.43
C LEU A 5 -13.78 -6.86 43.28
N PRO A 6 -14.21 -6.98 42.01
CA PRO A 6 -13.45 -6.44 40.89
C PRO A 6 -13.30 -4.92 41.11
N LEU A 7 -12.06 -4.46 41.21
CA LEU A 7 -11.76 -3.04 41.34
C LEU A 7 -12.35 -2.32 40.13
N ALA A 8 -13.16 -1.28 40.39
CA ALA A 8 -13.65 -0.41 39.34
C ALA A 8 -12.45 0.16 38.58
N LEU A 9 -12.51 0.10 37.24
CA LEU A 9 -11.47 0.69 36.42
C LEU A 9 -11.37 2.20 36.69
N PRO A 10 -10.16 2.76 36.71
CA PRO A 10 -10.00 4.19 36.88
C PRO A 10 -10.60 4.93 35.66
N LEU A 11 -11.12 6.13 35.91
CA LEU A 11 -11.75 6.94 34.86
C LEU A 11 -10.68 7.57 33.97
N SER A 12 -10.83 7.39 32.65
CA SER A 12 -9.97 8.03 31.67
C SER A 12 -10.20 9.53 31.60
N VAL A 13 -9.16 10.26 31.20
CA VAL A 13 -9.28 11.67 30.83
C VAL A 13 -9.96 11.87 29.47
N PHE A 14 -10.03 10.81 28.65
CA PHE A 14 -10.69 10.80 27.35
C PHE A 14 -12.12 10.28 27.48
N ARG A 15 -13.03 10.83 26.69
CA ARG A 15 -14.45 10.42 26.73
C ARG A 15 -14.69 9.22 25.82
N ASP A 16 -15.64 8.38 26.18
CA ASP A 16 -15.98 7.17 25.44
C ASP A 16 -16.49 7.45 24.01
N ASP A 17 -17.14 8.59 23.80
CA ASP A 17 -17.67 9.06 22.51
C ASP A 17 -16.64 9.84 21.68
N GLU A 18 -15.41 9.96 22.17
CA GLU A 18 -14.39 10.79 21.53
C GLU A 18 -13.77 10.07 20.31
N PRO A 19 -13.64 10.73 19.14
CA PRO A 19 -12.94 10.16 17.98
C PRO A 19 -11.44 9.98 18.27
N VAL A 20 -10.89 8.81 17.94
CA VAL A 20 -9.51 8.46 18.33
C VAL A 20 -8.42 9.17 17.53
N VAL A 21 -8.76 9.71 16.36
CA VAL A 21 -7.82 10.37 15.45
C VAL A 21 -8.39 11.73 15.08
N GLN A 22 -7.86 12.78 15.70
CA GLN A 22 -8.28 14.17 15.50
C GLN A 22 -7.14 15.04 14.96
N SER A 23 -5.88 14.64 15.18
CA SER A 23 -4.71 15.43 14.74
C SER A 23 -4.14 15.02 13.38
N HIS A 24 -4.67 13.97 12.75
CA HIS A 24 -4.25 13.56 11.40
C HIS A 24 -5.17 14.14 10.31
N PRO A 25 -4.65 14.42 9.11
CA PRO A 25 -5.49 14.65 7.93
C PRO A 25 -6.35 13.41 7.63
N LEU A 26 -7.67 13.59 7.65
CA LEU A 26 -8.64 12.53 7.38
C LEU A 26 -9.00 12.48 5.90
N LEU A 27 -9.34 11.28 5.40
CA LEU A 27 -9.92 11.09 4.08
C LEU A 27 -11.38 11.58 4.06
N GLU A 28 -11.87 11.96 2.88
CA GLU A 28 -13.23 12.44 2.72
C GLU A 28 -14.25 11.36 3.13
N GLY A 29 -15.24 11.75 3.95
CA GLY A 29 -16.26 10.82 4.48
C GLY A 29 -15.75 9.85 5.55
N ALA A 30 -14.48 9.97 5.98
CA ALA A 30 -13.92 9.09 7.00
C ALA A 30 -14.65 9.21 8.34
N ARG A 31 -14.85 8.07 9.00
CA ARG A 31 -15.44 7.97 10.35
C ARG A 31 -14.43 7.32 11.29
N PRO A 32 -13.64 8.10 12.05
CA PRO A 32 -12.70 7.57 13.02
C PRO A 32 -13.38 6.63 14.03
N PRO A 33 -12.70 5.58 14.51
CA PRO A 33 -13.19 4.82 15.65
C PRO A 33 -13.34 5.71 16.88
N LEU A 34 -14.20 5.30 17.82
CA LEU A 34 -14.38 5.98 19.09
C LEU A 34 -13.49 5.36 20.17
N PHE A 35 -13.15 6.15 21.17
CA PHE A 35 -12.31 5.70 22.28
C PHE A 35 -12.91 4.49 23.01
N SER A 36 -14.24 4.42 23.14
CA SER A 36 -14.97 3.29 23.73
C SER A 36 -14.80 1.95 22.99
N HIS A 37 -14.32 1.95 21.74
CA HIS A 37 -14.11 0.71 21.00
C HIS A 37 -12.92 -0.08 21.57
N THR A 38 -13.19 -1.10 22.37
CA THR A 38 -12.18 -1.89 23.11
C THR A 38 -11.57 -3.05 22.32
N GLY A 39 -12.09 -3.39 21.14
CA GLY A 39 -11.60 -4.51 20.35
C GLY A 39 -10.42 -4.14 19.44
N CYS A 40 -10.67 -3.22 18.51
CA CYS A 40 -9.71 -2.79 17.51
C CYS A 40 -10.06 -1.39 16.98
N TRP A 41 -9.05 -0.57 16.75
CA TRP A 41 -9.16 0.66 15.96
C TRP A 41 -8.57 0.41 14.59
N ASP A 42 -9.42 0.33 13.57
CA ASP A 42 -9.00 0.19 12.17
C ASP A 42 -8.97 1.56 11.50
N LEU A 43 -7.79 1.98 11.05
CA LEU A 43 -7.55 3.27 10.41
C LEU A 43 -7.40 3.16 8.88
N ASN A 44 -7.61 1.97 8.31
CA ASN A 44 -7.64 1.81 6.86
C ASN A 44 -8.83 2.58 6.26
N GLY A 45 -8.57 3.42 5.25
CA GLY A 45 -9.60 4.27 4.66
C GLY A 45 -9.99 5.48 5.50
N ILE A 46 -9.30 5.74 6.62
CA ILE A 46 -9.54 6.90 7.49
C ILE A 46 -8.42 7.93 7.34
N VAL A 47 -7.18 7.45 7.34
CA VAL A 47 -5.98 8.28 7.11
C VAL A 47 -5.22 7.78 5.89
N ARG A 48 -4.46 8.67 5.26
CA ARG A 48 -3.68 8.29 4.08
C ARG A 48 -2.61 7.25 4.44
N LYS A 49 -2.58 6.17 3.68
CA LYS A 49 -1.59 5.09 3.80
C LYS A 49 -0.54 5.20 2.71
N ALA A 50 0.74 5.13 3.08
CA ALA A 50 1.83 5.02 2.12
C ALA A 50 1.77 3.66 1.38
N PRO A 51 2.01 3.60 0.06
CA PRO A 51 1.83 2.36 -0.73
C PRO A 51 2.66 1.17 -0.26
N ASN A 52 3.80 1.41 0.36
CA ASN A 52 4.72 0.38 0.86
C ASN A 52 4.32 -0.19 2.24
N LEU A 53 3.28 0.34 2.89
CA LEU A 53 2.83 -0.12 4.20
C LEU A 53 1.65 -1.08 4.11
N ALA A 54 1.76 -2.21 4.80
CA ALA A 54 0.70 -3.21 4.87
C ALA A 54 -0.53 -2.67 5.62
N ALA A 55 -1.73 -3.09 5.20
CA ALA A 55 -3.00 -2.71 5.84
C ALA A 55 -3.06 -3.09 7.33
N ALA A 56 -2.40 -4.19 7.72
CA ALA A 56 -2.31 -4.63 9.10
C ALA A 56 -1.66 -3.60 10.03
N GLY A 57 -0.70 -2.81 9.54
CA GLY A 57 -0.05 -1.76 10.33
C GLY A 57 -0.99 -0.59 10.67
N PHE A 58 -2.15 -0.49 10.03
CA PHE A 58 -3.14 0.56 10.30
C PHE A 58 -4.23 0.10 11.27
N ARG A 59 -4.09 -1.10 11.85
CA ARG A 59 -4.98 -1.63 12.87
C ARG A 59 -4.29 -1.64 14.22
N VAL A 60 -4.90 -1.03 15.22
CA VAL A 60 -4.47 -1.11 16.62
C VAL A 60 -5.37 -2.11 17.31
N ILE A 61 -4.80 -3.19 17.86
CA ILE A 61 -5.54 -4.34 18.38
C ILE A 61 -5.42 -4.37 19.91
N PHE A 62 -6.56 -4.42 20.60
CA PHE A 62 -6.63 -4.42 22.06
C PHE A 62 -7.36 -5.63 22.64
N GLY A 63 -8.09 -6.41 21.83
CA GLY A 63 -9.00 -7.46 22.31
C GLY A 63 -8.35 -8.62 23.09
N GLU A 64 -7.03 -8.76 23.05
CA GLU A 64 -6.27 -9.76 23.84
C GLU A 64 -5.84 -9.25 25.22
N LEU A 65 -6.04 -7.96 25.51
CA LEU A 65 -5.67 -7.35 26.78
C LEU A 65 -6.85 -7.42 27.76
N ASP A 66 -6.55 -7.72 29.02
CA ASP A 66 -7.52 -7.59 30.10
C ASP A 66 -7.97 -6.12 30.25
N PRO A 67 -9.14 -5.84 30.87
CA PRO A 67 -9.78 -4.53 30.83
C PRO A 67 -8.89 -3.36 31.26
N GLN A 68 -7.99 -3.61 32.21
CA GLN A 68 -7.06 -2.59 32.71
C GLN A 68 -5.95 -2.30 31.70
N TRP A 69 -5.27 -3.33 31.20
CA TRP A 69 -4.25 -3.16 30.17
C TRP A 69 -4.82 -2.64 28.85
N ASN A 70 -6.08 -2.96 28.55
CA ASN A 70 -6.82 -2.42 27.42
C ASN A 70 -7.01 -0.91 27.55
N LEU A 71 -7.48 -0.44 28.72
CA LEU A 71 -7.60 0.99 28.99
C LEU A 71 -6.26 1.70 28.85
N LEU A 72 -5.21 1.20 29.51
CA LEU A 72 -3.86 1.74 29.40
C LEU A 72 -3.38 1.85 27.95
N ALA A 73 -3.58 0.79 27.16
CA ALA A 73 -3.22 0.75 25.75
C ALA A 73 -3.98 1.80 24.92
N ARG A 74 -5.29 1.95 25.15
CA ARG A 74 -6.12 2.95 24.47
C ARG A 74 -5.70 4.36 24.84
N GLU A 75 -5.42 4.65 26.11
CA GLU A 75 -4.95 5.96 26.55
C GLU A 75 -3.61 6.34 25.94
N MET A 76 -2.63 5.41 25.96
CA MET A 76 -1.34 5.64 25.32
C MET A 76 -1.48 5.91 23.81
N ALA A 77 -2.32 5.12 23.13
CA ALA A 77 -2.61 5.32 21.71
C ALA A 77 -3.28 6.67 21.43
N MET A 78 -4.25 7.05 22.26
CA MET A 78 -4.96 8.34 22.16
C MET A 78 -4.00 9.53 22.30
N ILE A 79 -3.06 9.46 23.25
CA ILE A 79 -2.02 10.47 23.44
C ILE A 79 -1.09 10.56 22.23
N TRP A 80 -0.66 9.43 21.65
CA TRP A 80 0.22 9.43 20.48
C TRP A 80 -0.46 9.92 19.20
N PHE A 81 -1.75 9.62 19.02
CA PHE A 81 -2.52 10.13 17.88
C PHE A 81 -2.88 11.60 18.01
N ASN A 82 -2.99 12.11 19.25
CA ASN A 82 -3.46 13.47 19.52
C ASN A 82 -2.54 14.20 20.52
N PRO A 83 -1.27 14.47 20.15
CA PRO A 83 -0.30 15.09 21.06
C PRO A 83 -0.70 16.50 21.53
N ARG A 84 -1.63 17.14 20.81
CA ARG A 84 -2.18 18.48 21.11
C ARG A 84 -3.58 18.42 21.71
N HIS A 85 -4.08 17.25 22.11
CA HIS A 85 -5.41 17.11 22.70
C HIS A 85 -5.53 17.97 23.98
N PRO A 86 -6.63 18.71 24.20
CA PRO A 86 -6.79 19.58 25.37
C PRO A 86 -6.57 18.88 26.71
N ALA A 87 -7.07 17.65 26.88
CA ALA A 87 -6.86 16.89 28.12
C ALA A 87 -5.39 16.50 28.36
N VAL A 88 -4.61 16.30 27.29
CA VAL A 88 -3.17 16.00 27.37
C VAL A 88 -2.40 17.25 27.81
N LEU A 89 -2.69 18.38 27.17
CA LEU A 89 -2.07 19.66 27.50
C LEU A 89 -2.43 20.16 28.91
N ALA A 90 -3.67 19.97 29.35
CA ALA A 90 -4.13 20.32 30.70
C ALA A 90 -3.39 19.55 31.80
N ARG A 91 -2.81 18.39 31.49
CA ARG A 91 -1.97 17.59 32.40
C ARG A 91 -0.47 17.92 32.28
N GLY A 92 -0.11 18.98 31.55
CA GLY A 92 1.27 19.45 31.38
C GLY A 92 2.13 18.56 30.48
N LEU A 93 1.53 17.62 29.73
CA LEU A 93 2.26 16.75 28.84
C LEU A 93 2.48 17.44 27.48
N HIS A 94 3.68 17.96 27.27
CA HIS A 94 4.07 18.60 26.02
C HIS A 94 4.83 17.61 25.11
N LEU A 95 4.19 17.26 23.99
CA LEU A 95 4.71 16.39 22.94
C LEU A 95 4.98 17.19 21.65
N PRO A 96 5.85 16.68 20.74
CA PRO A 96 5.92 17.21 19.39
C PRO A 96 4.53 17.32 18.76
N PRO A 97 4.25 18.37 17.97
CA PRO A 97 2.91 18.65 17.48
C PRO A 97 2.43 17.62 16.45
N ASP A 98 3.36 17.00 15.71
CA ASP A 98 3.02 16.02 14.69
C ASP A 98 2.52 14.71 15.33
N PRO A 99 1.34 14.22 14.92
CA PRO A 99 0.81 12.99 15.47
C PRO A 99 1.60 11.78 14.97
N MET A 100 1.62 10.73 15.78
CA MET A 100 2.37 9.53 15.46
C MET A 100 1.71 8.74 14.32
N ALA A 101 2.52 8.25 13.38
CA ALA A 101 2.00 7.40 12.30
C ALA A 101 1.28 6.15 12.86
N PRO A 102 0.13 5.75 12.29
CA PRO A 102 -0.64 4.57 12.71
C PRO A 102 0.19 3.29 12.87
N HIS A 103 1.10 3.03 11.94
CA HIS A 103 1.97 1.85 11.99
C HIS A 103 2.86 1.83 13.24
N THR A 104 3.37 2.99 13.65
CA THR A 104 4.22 3.12 14.84
C THR A 104 3.40 2.94 16.11
N VAL A 105 2.18 3.48 16.16
CA VAL A 105 1.26 3.26 17.31
C VAL A 105 0.90 1.78 17.42
N SER A 106 0.51 1.14 16.31
CA SER A 106 0.21 -0.30 16.28
C SER A 106 1.38 -1.15 16.78
N GLN A 107 2.61 -0.84 16.35
CA GLN A 107 3.82 -1.51 16.83
C GLN A 107 4.04 -1.30 18.34
N ARG A 108 3.85 -0.09 18.86
CA ARG A 108 4.01 0.21 20.29
C ARG A 108 2.98 -0.53 21.16
N ILE A 109 1.73 -0.61 20.71
CA ILE A 109 0.71 -1.41 21.39
C ILE A 109 1.03 -2.90 21.30
N GLY A 110 1.62 -3.37 20.20
CA GLY A 110 2.20 -4.72 20.12
C GLY A 110 3.27 -4.98 21.20
N ASN A 111 4.18 -4.03 21.42
CA ASN A 111 5.20 -4.15 22.47
C ASN A 111 4.59 -4.15 23.87
N LEU A 112 3.52 -3.37 24.10
CA LEU A 112 2.77 -3.37 25.36
C LEU A 112 2.06 -4.71 25.62
N ARG A 113 1.46 -5.32 24.58
CA ARG A 113 0.90 -6.69 24.68
C ARG A 113 1.95 -7.72 25.06
N ALA A 114 3.15 -7.63 24.47
CA ALA A 114 4.25 -8.51 24.82
C ALA A 114 4.76 -8.29 26.26
N LEU A 115 4.76 -7.05 26.76
CA LEU A 115 5.08 -6.73 28.16
C LEU A 115 4.04 -7.38 29.09
N ARG A 116 2.76 -7.26 28.77
CA ARG A 116 1.68 -7.93 29.51
C ARG A 116 1.86 -9.44 29.54
N ALA A 117 2.09 -10.06 28.38
CA ALA A 117 2.27 -11.51 28.29
C ALA A 117 3.44 -12.01 29.15
N TYR A 118 4.53 -11.24 29.24
CA TYR A 118 5.63 -11.54 30.15
C TYR A 118 5.23 -11.45 31.62
N GLY A 119 4.46 -10.43 32.00
CA GLY A 119 3.93 -10.30 33.35
C GLY A 119 3.04 -11.46 33.77
N VAL A 120 2.18 -11.94 32.85
CA VAL A 120 1.36 -13.15 33.08
C VAL A 120 2.26 -14.36 33.33
N SER A 121 3.26 -14.59 32.48
CA SER A 121 4.11 -15.79 32.58
C SER A 121 5.01 -15.81 33.82
N ARG A 122 5.34 -14.63 34.36
CA ARG A 122 6.12 -14.45 35.59
C ARG A 122 5.27 -14.21 36.84
N GLN A 123 3.94 -14.25 36.72
CA GLN A 123 3.00 -13.99 37.82
C GLN A 123 3.23 -12.65 38.53
N LEU A 124 3.63 -11.63 37.76
CA LEU A 124 3.83 -10.27 38.27
C LEU A 124 2.49 -9.62 38.65
N PRO A 125 2.50 -8.55 39.47
CA PRO A 125 1.30 -7.81 39.83
C PRO A 125 0.47 -7.40 38.60
N GLN A 126 -0.85 -7.32 38.78
CA GLN A 126 -1.77 -6.97 37.69
C GLN A 126 -1.53 -5.55 37.16
N TRP A 127 -1.29 -4.59 38.07
CA TRP A 127 -0.92 -3.23 37.72
C TRP A 127 0.57 -3.15 37.35
N VAL A 128 0.83 -2.64 36.15
CA VAL A 128 2.20 -2.36 35.69
C VAL A 128 2.91 -1.34 36.58
N GLY A 129 2.16 -0.44 37.22
CA GLY A 129 2.68 0.53 38.19
C GLY A 129 3.27 -0.09 39.45
N ASP A 130 2.89 -1.33 39.79
CA ASP A 130 3.36 -2.06 40.96
C ASP A 130 4.62 -2.90 40.66
N TRP A 131 5.08 -2.92 39.41
CA TRP A 131 6.29 -3.65 39.02
C TRP A 131 7.53 -2.90 39.48
N SER A 132 8.54 -3.65 39.90
CA SER A 132 9.82 -3.10 40.30
C SER A 132 10.67 -2.71 39.07
N ASP A 133 11.68 -1.86 39.28
CA ASP A 133 12.66 -1.55 38.24
C ASP A 133 13.40 -2.82 37.74
N ASP A 134 13.54 -3.83 38.61
CA ASP A 134 14.18 -5.10 38.28
C ASP A 134 13.32 -5.92 37.30
N ASP A 135 11.99 -5.96 37.51
CA ASP A 135 11.06 -6.65 36.60
C ASP A 135 11.16 -6.13 35.16
N PHE A 136 11.31 -4.81 34.99
CA PHE A 136 11.52 -4.21 33.67
C PHE A 136 12.89 -4.53 33.08
N LYS A 137 13.94 -4.58 33.91
CA LYS A 137 15.29 -4.95 33.46
C LYS A 137 15.35 -6.41 33.02
N THR A 138 14.84 -7.33 33.84
CA THR A 138 14.75 -8.75 33.48
C THR A 138 13.86 -8.97 32.26
N TYR A 139 12.79 -8.19 32.09
CA TYR A 139 12.00 -8.22 30.86
C TYR A 139 12.83 -7.84 29.63
N ILE A 140 13.58 -6.75 29.68
CA ILE A 140 14.40 -6.31 28.54
C ILE A 140 15.54 -7.31 28.26
N GLU A 141 16.18 -7.86 29.29
CA GLU A 141 17.16 -8.94 29.14
C GLU A 141 16.54 -10.17 28.46
N HIS A 142 15.33 -10.57 28.88
CA HIS A 142 14.59 -11.65 28.25
C HIS A 142 14.29 -11.36 26.77
N ARG A 143 13.91 -10.13 26.42
CA ARG A 143 13.67 -9.73 25.02
C ARG A 143 14.96 -9.73 24.19
N CYS A 144 16.07 -9.22 24.74
CA CYS A 144 17.38 -9.28 24.10
C CYS A 144 17.86 -10.73 23.90
N GLY A 145 17.50 -11.66 24.79
CA GLY A 145 17.81 -13.09 24.64
C GLY A 145 16.96 -13.82 23.58
N GLN A 146 15.83 -13.24 23.15
CA GLN A 146 14.89 -13.85 22.18
C GLN A 146 15.05 -13.36 20.74
N GLY A 147 15.90 -12.36 20.48
CA GLY A 147 16.07 -11.79 19.13
C GLY A 147 17.18 -10.74 19.05
N GLU A 148 17.29 -10.04 17.91
CA GLU A 148 18.24 -8.94 17.76
C GLU A 148 17.95 -7.81 18.76
N ALA A 149 18.98 -7.32 19.46
CA ALA A 149 18.88 -6.23 20.45
C ALA A 149 18.17 -4.97 19.92
N ALA A 150 18.20 -4.73 18.60
CA ALA A 150 17.48 -3.66 17.93
C ALA A 150 15.95 -3.74 18.12
N SER A 151 15.39 -4.95 18.21
CA SER A 151 13.96 -5.16 18.45
C SER A 151 13.53 -4.77 19.87
N ALA A 152 14.43 -4.86 20.85
CA ALA A 152 14.17 -4.51 22.24
C ALA A 152 14.05 -2.99 22.48
N ILE A 153 14.58 -2.16 21.57
CA ILE A 153 14.48 -0.68 21.63
C ILE A 153 13.01 -0.25 21.76
N GLY A 154 12.13 -0.84 20.95
CA GLY A 154 10.71 -0.50 20.96
C GLY A 154 10.02 -0.81 22.30
N HIS A 155 10.51 -1.82 23.02
CA HIS A 155 9.98 -2.20 24.34
C HIS A 155 10.44 -1.21 25.42
N VAL A 156 11.73 -0.85 25.43
CA VAL A 156 12.27 0.18 26.34
C VAL A 156 11.54 1.51 26.14
N HIS A 157 11.25 1.88 24.88
CA HIS A 157 10.50 3.10 24.58
C HIS A 157 9.10 3.10 25.20
N VAL A 158 8.37 1.98 25.13
CA VAL A 158 7.05 1.84 25.74
C VAL A 158 7.13 2.00 27.26
N ILE A 159 8.10 1.34 27.91
CA ILE A 159 8.30 1.43 29.37
C ILE A 159 8.60 2.87 29.80
N LYS A 160 9.56 3.54 29.14
CA LYS A 160 9.87 4.95 29.40
C LYS A 160 8.65 5.85 29.14
N THR A 161 7.80 5.50 28.18
CA THR A 161 6.58 6.25 27.89
C THR A 161 5.52 6.11 28.99
N LEU A 162 5.40 4.95 29.64
CA LEU A 162 4.52 4.78 30.80
C LEU A 162 4.90 5.77 31.93
N HIS A 163 6.19 5.99 32.15
CA HIS A 163 6.66 7.02 33.09
C HIS A 163 6.37 8.44 32.57
N ARG A 164 6.64 8.71 31.30
CA ARG A 164 6.39 10.03 30.68
C ARG A 164 4.92 10.43 30.75
N PHE A 165 4.00 9.49 30.57
CA PHE A 165 2.55 9.73 30.52
C PHE A 165 1.86 9.62 31.88
N ARG A 166 2.60 9.34 32.96
CA ARG A 166 2.07 9.10 34.32
C ARG A 166 1.01 10.09 34.81
N GLY A 167 1.13 11.38 34.48
CA GLY A 167 0.17 12.42 34.90
C GLY A 167 -1.13 12.46 34.08
N THR A 168 -1.19 11.73 32.97
CA THR A 168 -2.34 11.69 32.03
C THR A 168 -3.05 10.34 32.03
N LEU A 169 -2.33 9.25 32.31
CA LEU A 169 -2.91 7.90 32.39
C LEU A 169 -3.80 7.74 33.62
N ALA A 170 -4.92 7.04 33.47
CA ALA A 170 -5.90 6.85 34.55
C ALA A 170 -5.34 6.00 35.71
N ASP A 171 -4.44 5.08 35.41
CA ASP A 171 -3.76 4.23 36.39
C ASP A 171 -2.49 4.86 36.99
N GLY A 172 -2.13 6.08 36.55
CA GLY A 172 -0.93 6.78 37.01
C GLY A 172 0.38 6.31 36.37
N GLY A 173 0.35 5.33 35.44
CA GLY A 173 1.54 4.85 34.73
C GLY A 173 2.68 4.39 35.66
N LEU A 174 3.93 4.70 35.30
CA LEU A 174 5.10 4.39 36.12
C LEU A 174 5.56 5.60 36.94
N ALA A 175 5.69 5.42 38.25
CA ALA A 175 6.18 6.45 39.16
C ALA A 175 7.62 6.90 38.83
N ARG A 176 8.47 5.97 38.37
CA ARG A 176 9.88 6.20 38.04
C ARG A 176 10.24 5.57 36.68
N ASP A 177 11.26 6.12 36.02
CA ASP A 177 11.89 5.50 34.86
C ASP A 177 12.90 4.44 35.35
N PRO A 178 12.81 3.17 34.94
CA PRO A 178 13.77 2.13 35.35
C PRO A 178 15.21 2.38 34.90
N TRP A 179 15.41 3.26 33.91
CA TRP A 179 16.71 3.67 33.39
C TRP A 179 16.82 5.20 33.29
N PRO A 180 16.92 5.91 34.43
CA PRO A 180 17.02 7.36 34.43
C PRO A 180 18.26 7.80 33.63
N ASP A 181 18.13 8.90 32.88
CA ASP A 181 19.18 9.53 32.07
C ASP A 181 19.86 8.63 31.02
N THR A 182 19.31 7.43 30.79
CA THR A 182 19.84 6.47 29.83
C THR A 182 18.98 6.48 28.58
N SER A 183 19.60 6.68 27.41
CA SER A 183 18.88 6.62 26.14
C SER A 183 18.38 5.19 25.87
N THR A 184 17.27 5.07 25.14
CA THR A 184 16.68 3.78 24.75
C THR A 184 17.71 2.85 24.08
N ASN A 185 18.60 3.40 23.24
CA ASN A 185 19.66 2.64 22.57
C ASN A 185 20.74 2.16 23.54
N ALA A 186 21.11 3.00 24.51
CA ALA A 186 22.10 2.65 25.52
C ALA A 186 21.61 1.53 26.44
N VAL A 187 20.31 1.48 26.76
CA VAL A 187 19.70 0.39 27.56
C VAL A 187 19.93 -0.97 26.92
N VAL A 188 19.77 -1.08 25.60
CA VAL A 188 19.94 -2.35 24.87
C VAL A 188 21.35 -2.55 24.31
N LYS A 189 22.30 -1.66 24.64
CA LYS A 189 23.69 -1.66 24.15
C LYS A 189 23.81 -1.72 22.62
N VAL A 190 22.84 -1.15 21.90
CA VAL A 190 22.90 -1.07 20.43
C VAL A 190 23.85 0.07 20.05
N PRO A 191 24.91 -0.17 19.26
CA PRO A 191 25.80 0.89 18.81
C PRO A 191 25.02 1.97 18.06
N THR A 192 25.36 3.23 18.28
CA THR A 192 24.86 4.34 17.46
C THR A 192 25.39 4.15 16.04
N VAL A 193 24.59 3.55 15.16
CA VAL A 193 24.98 3.33 13.77
C VAL A 193 24.87 4.67 13.02
N PRO A 194 25.86 5.08 12.19
CA PRO A 194 25.75 6.27 11.36
C PRO A 194 24.51 6.23 10.46
N ALA A 195 24.01 7.43 10.12
CA ALA A 195 22.66 7.71 9.63
C ALA A 195 22.23 7.05 8.31
N VAL A 196 23.11 6.32 7.61
CA VAL A 196 22.79 5.72 6.32
C VAL A 196 23.33 4.29 6.28
N LYS A 197 22.44 3.32 6.53
CA LYS A 197 22.73 1.88 6.35
C LYS A 197 22.65 1.44 4.89
N THR A 198 21.91 2.17 4.05
CA THR A 198 21.71 1.81 2.65
C THR A 198 22.89 2.33 1.83
N PRO A 199 23.81 1.47 1.35
CA PRO A 199 24.88 1.91 0.47
C PRO A 199 24.27 2.55 -0.78
N ALA A 200 24.91 3.59 -1.30
CA ALA A 200 24.54 4.16 -2.59
C ALA A 200 24.57 3.06 -3.67
N VAL A 201 23.60 3.10 -4.59
CA VAL A 201 23.60 2.20 -5.75
C VAL A 201 24.88 2.45 -6.54
N GLN A 202 25.65 1.39 -6.78
CA GLN A 202 26.94 1.51 -7.45
C GLN A 202 26.77 2.07 -8.86
N PRO A 203 27.71 2.90 -9.37
CA PRO A 203 27.62 3.49 -10.71
C PRO A 203 27.36 2.45 -11.83
N GLY A 204 27.96 1.26 -11.70
CA GLY A 204 27.78 0.16 -12.65
C GLY A 204 26.36 -0.39 -12.73
N THR A 205 25.54 -0.20 -11.70
CA THR A 205 24.09 -0.55 -11.71
C THR A 205 23.24 0.68 -12.00
N TRP A 206 23.64 1.83 -11.48
CA TRP A 206 22.90 3.09 -11.62
C TRP A 206 22.80 3.58 -13.06
N PHE A 207 23.91 3.68 -13.79
CA PHE A 207 23.88 4.21 -15.16
C PHE A 207 23.08 3.34 -16.13
N PRO A 208 23.19 2.00 -16.11
CA PRO A 208 22.30 1.15 -16.91
C PRO A 208 20.82 1.32 -16.57
N LEU A 209 20.49 1.49 -15.28
CA LEU A 209 19.10 1.70 -14.86
C LEU A 209 18.53 3.00 -15.43
N VAL A 210 19.25 4.12 -15.31
CA VAL A 210 18.81 5.41 -15.86
C VAL A 210 18.71 5.35 -17.38
N ARG A 211 19.66 4.67 -18.05
CA ARG A 211 19.61 4.47 -19.50
C ARG A 211 18.38 3.66 -19.92
N ALA A 212 18.08 2.57 -19.24
CA ALA A 212 16.90 1.76 -19.51
C ALA A 212 15.60 2.55 -19.29
N ALA A 213 15.53 3.35 -18.23
CA ALA A 213 14.41 4.24 -17.97
C ALA A 213 14.24 5.26 -19.11
N TRP A 214 15.33 5.89 -19.57
CA TRP A 214 15.29 6.80 -20.71
C TRP A 214 14.83 6.12 -22.00
N THR A 215 15.34 4.91 -22.29
CA THR A 215 14.89 4.12 -23.45
C THR A 215 13.37 3.88 -23.40
N TYR A 216 12.83 3.53 -22.23
CA TYR A 216 11.38 3.37 -22.07
C TYR A 216 10.60 4.64 -22.35
N ILE A 217 11.09 5.78 -21.86
CA ILE A 217 10.42 7.08 -22.03
C ILE A 217 10.48 7.52 -23.49
N HIS A 218 11.67 7.44 -24.10
CA HIS A 218 11.95 8.06 -25.38
C HIS A 218 11.65 7.16 -26.58
N GLU A 219 12.08 5.90 -26.54
CA GLU A 219 11.92 4.97 -27.67
C GLU A 219 10.59 4.22 -27.60
N PHE A 220 10.19 3.73 -26.42
CA PHE A 220 9.02 2.85 -26.28
C PHE A 220 7.73 3.60 -25.91
N GLY A 221 7.87 4.71 -25.19
CA GLY A 221 6.77 5.55 -24.70
C GLY A 221 5.75 5.93 -25.78
N PRO A 222 6.17 6.41 -26.97
CA PRO A 222 5.24 6.73 -28.05
C PRO A 222 4.33 5.56 -28.47
N ASP A 223 4.88 4.34 -28.56
CA ASP A 223 4.10 3.15 -28.92
C ASP A 223 3.12 2.76 -27.82
N ILE A 224 3.57 2.77 -26.56
CA ILE A 224 2.74 2.45 -25.39
C ILE A 224 1.56 3.42 -25.30
N LEU A 225 1.81 4.72 -25.46
CA LEU A 225 0.75 5.74 -25.42
C LEU A 225 -0.21 5.61 -26.61
N ARG A 226 0.30 5.37 -27.82
CA ARG A 226 -0.53 5.14 -29.02
C ARG A 226 -1.43 3.90 -28.86
N ALA A 227 -0.90 2.82 -28.29
CA ALA A 227 -1.66 1.61 -27.98
C ALA A 227 -2.71 1.86 -26.90
N LEU A 228 -2.36 2.63 -25.86
CA LEU A 228 -3.29 3.03 -24.80
C LEU A 228 -4.45 3.87 -25.32
N ASP A 229 -4.19 4.82 -26.20
CA ASP A 229 -5.22 5.64 -26.82
C ASP A 229 -6.10 4.84 -27.79
N CYS A 230 -5.52 3.89 -28.52
CA CYS A 230 -6.28 2.91 -29.30
C CYS A 230 -7.23 2.10 -28.40
N TRP A 231 -6.72 1.55 -27.31
CA TRP A 231 -7.51 0.73 -26.40
C TRP A 231 -8.62 1.51 -25.69
N ARG A 232 -8.33 2.75 -25.27
CA ARG A 232 -9.32 3.65 -24.67
C ARG A 232 -10.45 3.95 -25.65
N ARG A 233 -10.13 4.32 -26.89
CA ARG A 233 -11.14 4.58 -27.93
C ARG A 233 -12.04 3.37 -28.17
N LEU A 234 -11.47 2.19 -28.37
CA LEU A 234 -12.24 0.96 -28.56
C LEU A 234 -13.22 0.68 -27.40
N ARG A 235 -12.79 0.94 -26.16
CA ARG A 235 -13.65 0.76 -24.99
C ARG A 235 -14.74 1.83 -24.85
N THR A 236 -14.45 3.07 -25.24
CA THR A 236 -15.41 4.18 -25.23
C THR A 236 -16.46 4.03 -26.34
N ASP A 237 -16.05 3.57 -27.51
CA ASP A 237 -16.91 3.43 -28.69
C ASP A 237 -17.78 2.17 -28.62
N ALA A 238 -17.38 1.18 -27.82
CA ALA A 238 -18.11 -0.07 -27.63
C ALA A 238 -19.45 0.16 -26.91
N ARG A 239 -20.50 -0.51 -27.38
CA ARG A 239 -21.86 -0.39 -26.84
C ARG A 239 -22.40 -1.75 -26.38
N PRO A 240 -23.29 -1.78 -25.36
CA PRO A 240 -24.05 -2.97 -25.05
C PRO A 240 -25.09 -3.17 -26.16
N LEU A 241 -24.87 -4.16 -27.02
CA LEU A 241 -25.78 -4.52 -28.11
C LEU A 241 -26.48 -5.84 -27.81
N VAL A 242 -27.64 -6.07 -28.42
CA VAL A 242 -28.20 -7.43 -28.51
C VAL A 242 -27.67 -8.15 -29.74
N THR A 243 -27.77 -9.48 -29.79
CA THR A 243 -27.23 -10.30 -30.90
C THR A 243 -27.73 -9.84 -32.28
N ALA A 244 -29.00 -9.43 -32.39
CA ALA A 244 -29.58 -8.96 -33.66
C ALA A 244 -28.91 -7.67 -34.18
N GLU A 245 -28.36 -6.83 -33.31
CA GLU A 245 -27.65 -5.60 -33.66
C GLU A 245 -26.15 -5.83 -33.86
N ALA A 246 -25.58 -6.81 -33.15
CA ALA A 246 -24.18 -7.19 -33.29
C ALA A 246 -23.88 -7.95 -34.59
N GLU A 247 -24.84 -8.76 -35.08
CA GLU A 247 -24.71 -9.52 -36.33
C GLU A 247 -24.35 -8.64 -37.54
N PRO A 248 -25.13 -7.61 -37.91
CA PRO A 248 -24.79 -6.78 -39.08
C PRO A 248 -23.47 -6.03 -38.92
N ARG A 249 -23.03 -5.72 -37.69
CA ARG A 249 -21.70 -5.14 -37.45
C ARG A 249 -20.58 -6.14 -37.68
N PHE A 250 -20.76 -7.38 -37.25
CA PHE A 250 -19.78 -8.44 -37.50
C PHE A 250 -19.68 -8.75 -39.01
N GLU A 251 -20.81 -8.83 -39.71
CA GLU A 251 -20.82 -9.03 -41.17
C GLU A 251 -20.16 -7.87 -41.92
N ALA A 252 -20.48 -6.63 -41.55
CA ALA A 252 -19.84 -5.45 -42.14
C ALA A 252 -18.32 -5.43 -41.86
N TRP A 253 -17.90 -5.85 -40.66
CA TRP A 253 -16.50 -5.95 -40.29
C TRP A 253 -15.78 -7.06 -41.08
N LEU A 254 -16.39 -8.23 -41.27
CA LEU A 254 -15.86 -9.32 -42.09
C LEU A 254 -15.67 -8.91 -43.56
N ALA A 255 -16.65 -8.16 -44.10
CA ALA A 255 -16.66 -7.71 -45.48
C ALA A 255 -15.60 -6.63 -45.77
N ASP A 256 -15.20 -5.84 -44.78
CA ASP A 256 -14.13 -4.83 -44.93
C ASP A 256 -12.78 -5.52 -45.17
N PRO A 257 -12.12 -5.33 -46.33
CA PRO A 257 -10.81 -5.93 -46.62
C PRO A 257 -9.68 -5.44 -45.70
N ALA A 258 -9.84 -4.27 -45.07
CA ALA A 258 -8.88 -3.72 -44.12
C ALA A 258 -8.96 -4.38 -42.74
N SER A 259 -10.07 -5.04 -42.42
CA SER A 259 -10.24 -5.72 -41.14
C SER A 259 -9.20 -6.83 -40.95
N ARG A 260 -8.69 -6.93 -39.73
CA ARG A 260 -7.66 -7.89 -39.30
C ARG A 260 -8.08 -8.52 -37.98
N VAL A 261 -8.12 -9.84 -37.92
CA VAL A 261 -8.47 -10.60 -36.71
C VAL A 261 -7.35 -10.44 -35.67
N PRO A 262 -7.66 -9.99 -34.44
CA PRO A 262 -6.65 -9.91 -33.38
C PRO A 262 -6.31 -11.31 -32.88
N VAL A 263 -5.02 -11.64 -32.79
CA VAL A 263 -4.53 -12.93 -32.32
C VAL A 263 -3.49 -12.76 -31.22
N HIS A 264 -3.53 -13.65 -30.22
CA HIS A 264 -2.45 -13.89 -29.28
C HIS A 264 -1.27 -14.53 -30.03
N HIS A 265 -0.10 -13.91 -29.92
CA HIS A 265 1.14 -14.45 -30.43
C HIS A 265 1.91 -15.13 -29.29
N VAL A 266 1.47 -16.33 -28.92
CA VAL A 266 2.20 -17.21 -28.00
C VAL A 266 2.78 -18.34 -28.83
N THR A 267 4.11 -18.40 -28.91
CA THR A 267 4.96 -19.42 -29.55
C THR A 267 4.23 -20.55 -30.29
N GLY A 268 4.04 -20.38 -31.60
CA GLY A 268 3.76 -21.46 -32.56
C GLY A 268 2.43 -21.37 -33.32
N LYS A 269 1.29 -21.14 -32.66
CA LYS A 269 -0.03 -21.07 -33.33
C LYS A 269 -0.83 -19.82 -32.91
N PRO A 270 -1.25 -18.97 -33.86
CA PRO A 270 -2.06 -17.80 -33.53
C PRO A 270 -3.40 -18.23 -32.94
N THR A 271 -3.71 -17.73 -31.75
CA THR A 271 -5.00 -17.98 -31.09
C THR A 271 -5.81 -16.70 -31.09
N ILE A 272 -7.03 -16.71 -31.60
CA ILE A 272 -7.86 -15.48 -31.72
C ILE A 272 -8.14 -14.87 -30.34
N ASN A 273 -7.91 -13.57 -30.22
CA ASN A 273 -8.30 -12.78 -29.06
C ASN A 273 -9.76 -12.35 -29.22
N TRP A 274 -10.68 -13.22 -28.83
CA TRP A 274 -12.13 -13.01 -28.97
C TRP A 274 -12.62 -11.75 -28.24
N GLN A 275 -12.02 -11.42 -27.11
CA GLN A 275 -12.37 -10.22 -26.36
C GLN A 275 -12.01 -8.97 -27.15
N LEU A 276 -10.79 -8.87 -27.66
CA LEU A 276 -10.38 -7.72 -28.49
C LEU A 276 -11.18 -7.66 -29.79
N LEU A 277 -11.48 -8.81 -30.41
CA LEU A 277 -12.34 -8.86 -31.60
C LEU A 277 -13.73 -8.28 -31.30
N THR A 278 -14.30 -8.60 -30.14
CA THR A 278 -15.59 -8.05 -29.69
C THR A 278 -15.56 -6.53 -29.58
N TYR A 279 -14.46 -5.96 -29.07
CA TYR A 279 -14.28 -4.50 -29.04
C TYR A 279 -14.08 -3.89 -30.43
N LEU A 280 -13.36 -4.58 -31.34
CA LEU A 280 -13.15 -4.10 -32.72
C LEU A 280 -14.45 -4.02 -33.52
N ILE A 281 -15.42 -4.88 -33.25
CA ILE A 281 -16.78 -4.79 -33.84
C ILE A 281 -17.69 -3.78 -33.11
N GLY A 282 -17.15 -3.04 -32.13
CA GLY A 282 -17.85 -2.01 -31.36
C GLY A 282 -18.85 -2.56 -30.34
N VAL A 283 -18.65 -3.78 -29.84
CA VAL A 283 -19.52 -4.44 -28.86
C VAL A 283 -18.84 -4.49 -27.50
N GLU A 284 -19.58 -4.22 -26.42
CA GLU A 284 -19.07 -4.34 -25.06
C GLU A 284 -18.93 -5.82 -24.64
N SER A 285 -17.69 -6.27 -24.41
CA SER A 285 -17.38 -7.68 -24.15
C SER A 285 -17.91 -8.23 -22.80
N ARG A 286 -18.28 -7.39 -21.82
CA ARG A 286 -18.65 -7.84 -20.46
C ARG A 286 -20.03 -8.48 -20.35
N ARG A 287 -20.88 -8.33 -21.37
CA ARG A 287 -22.30 -8.73 -21.32
C ARG A 287 -22.74 -9.69 -22.43
N MET A 288 -21.89 -9.96 -23.43
CA MET A 288 -22.27 -10.74 -24.60
C MET A 288 -21.40 -11.98 -24.82
N ASN A 289 -22.07 -13.13 -24.92
CA ASN A 289 -21.53 -14.41 -25.35
C ASN A 289 -21.57 -14.54 -26.89
N PHE A 290 -21.19 -13.49 -27.63
CA PHE A 290 -21.39 -13.42 -29.09
C PHE A 290 -20.68 -14.54 -29.87
N PHE A 291 -19.51 -14.96 -29.40
CA PHE A 291 -18.71 -16.07 -29.94
C PHE A 291 -18.80 -17.35 -29.08
N ALA A 292 -19.88 -17.57 -28.32
CA ALA A 292 -20.00 -18.75 -27.45
C ALA A 292 -20.18 -20.07 -28.22
N GLN A 293 -20.08 -21.19 -27.49
CA GLN A 293 -20.11 -22.56 -28.00
C GLN A 293 -21.54 -23.05 -28.35
N HIS A 294 -22.32 -22.23 -29.04
CA HIS A 294 -23.60 -22.61 -29.64
C HIS A 294 -23.53 -22.48 -31.17
N ARG A 295 -24.45 -23.09 -31.91
CA ARG A 295 -24.37 -23.19 -33.39
C ARG A 295 -24.03 -21.85 -34.08
N ALA A 296 -24.78 -20.79 -33.80
CA ALA A 296 -24.51 -19.47 -34.40
C ALA A 296 -23.13 -18.90 -34.01
N GLY A 297 -22.69 -19.09 -32.76
CA GLY A 297 -21.37 -18.63 -32.31
C GLY A 297 -20.24 -19.42 -32.96
N LEU A 298 -20.42 -20.73 -33.16
CA LEU A 298 -19.47 -21.57 -33.91
C LEU A 298 -19.32 -21.11 -35.36
N THR A 299 -20.43 -20.74 -36.03
CA THR A 299 -20.37 -20.18 -37.40
C THR A 299 -19.53 -18.90 -37.45
N ARG A 300 -19.71 -17.98 -36.48
CA ARG A 300 -18.93 -16.74 -36.40
C ARG A 300 -17.45 -17.01 -36.10
N ARG A 301 -17.16 -18.00 -35.25
CA ARG A 301 -15.78 -18.42 -34.96
C ARG A 301 -15.11 -18.97 -36.22
N ALA A 302 -15.79 -19.84 -36.96
CA ALA A 302 -15.27 -20.39 -38.20
C ALA A 302 -14.97 -19.29 -39.25
N ALA A 303 -15.83 -18.26 -39.34
CA ALA A 303 -15.58 -17.12 -40.23
C ALA A 303 -14.32 -16.33 -39.83
N ALA A 304 -14.13 -16.05 -38.53
CA ALA A 304 -12.92 -15.40 -38.04
C ALA A 304 -11.66 -16.29 -38.20
N GLU A 305 -11.78 -17.60 -37.99
CA GLU A 305 -10.71 -18.56 -38.19
C GLU A 305 -10.28 -18.66 -39.66
N GLN A 306 -11.23 -18.57 -40.60
CA GLN A 306 -10.93 -18.53 -42.03
C GLN A 306 -10.12 -17.28 -42.38
N LEU A 307 -10.48 -16.10 -41.87
CA LEU A 307 -9.70 -14.89 -42.08
C LEU A 307 -8.26 -15.00 -41.53
N VAL A 308 -8.07 -15.68 -40.39
CA VAL A 308 -6.72 -15.96 -39.88
C VAL A 308 -5.95 -16.90 -40.81
N ALA A 309 -6.61 -17.94 -41.33
CA ALA A 309 -6.01 -18.87 -42.30
C ALA A 309 -5.61 -18.15 -43.60
N ASP A 310 -6.38 -17.14 -44.02
CA ASP A 310 -6.10 -16.29 -45.17
C ASP A 310 -5.02 -15.21 -44.89
N GLY A 311 -4.40 -15.23 -43.70
CA GLY A 311 -3.36 -14.27 -43.30
C GLY A 311 -3.89 -12.89 -42.88
N ARG A 312 -5.20 -12.71 -42.74
CA ARG A 312 -5.83 -11.45 -42.32
C ARG A 312 -5.90 -11.31 -40.80
N PHE A 313 -4.74 -11.33 -40.15
CA PHE A 313 -4.65 -11.17 -38.70
C PHE A 313 -3.67 -10.06 -38.30
N ARG A 314 -3.75 -9.66 -37.03
CA ARG A 314 -2.82 -8.74 -36.37
C ARG A 314 -2.50 -9.23 -34.97
N THR A 315 -1.27 -9.00 -34.50
CA THR A 315 -0.83 -9.53 -33.21
C THR A 315 -1.15 -8.59 -32.05
N GLY A 316 -1.36 -7.28 -32.26
CA GLY A 316 -1.55 -6.28 -31.20
C GLY A 316 -2.59 -5.19 -31.50
N LEU A 317 -2.67 -4.19 -30.62
CA LEU A 317 -3.58 -3.03 -30.75
C LEU A 317 -3.15 -2.03 -31.83
N ILE A 318 -1.85 -1.94 -32.09
CA ILE A 318 -1.23 -1.04 -33.07
C ILE A 318 -0.22 -1.82 -33.90
N ASP A 319 0.03 -1.33 -35.11
CA ASP A 319 1.05 -1.88 -36.01
C ASP A 319 2.24 -0.91 -36.10
N GLY A 320 3.37 -1.40 -36.62
CA GLY A 320 4.57 -0.59 -36.80
C GLY A 320 5.14 -0.11 -35.47
N LEU A 321 5.45 -1.06 -34.57
CA LEU A 321 6.21 -0.77 -33.36
C LEU A 321 7.63 -0.38 -33.72
N ARG A 322 8.24 0.47 -32.89
CA ARG A 322 9.61 0.94 -33.05
C ARG A 322 10.58 -0.24 -33.18
N GLU A 323 11.42 -0.21 -34.21
CA GLU A 323 12.48 -1.20 -34.36
C GLU A 323 13.67 -0.85 -33.49
N VAL A 324 14.26 -1.87 -32.87
CA VAL A 324 15.47 -1.76 -32.05
C VAL A 324 16.50 -2.78 -32.49
N THR A 325 17.76 -2.41 -32.31
CA THR A 325 18.88 -3.35 -32.46
C THR A 325 18.97 -4.22 -31.21
N ARG A 326 18.88 -5.53 -31.41
CA ARG A 326 18.98 -6.55 -30.38
C ARG A 326 20.45 -6.88 -30.07
N PRO A 327 20.76 -7.49 -28.92
CA PRO A 327 22.14 -7.86 -28.56
C PRO A 327 22.81 -8.82 -29.55
N ASP A 328 22.02 -9.58 -30.31
CA ASP A 328 22.49 -10.49 -31.37
C ASP A 328 22.80 -9.77 -32.70
N GLY A 329 22.67 -8.45 -32.75
CA GLY A 329 22.89 -7.63 -33.95
C GLY A 329 21.68 -7.57 -34.90
N GLY A 330 20.61 -8.31 -34.61
CA GLY A 330 19.37 -8.26 -35.36
C GLY A 330 18.62 -6.95 -35.14
N THR A 331 17.77 -6.58 -36.10
CA THR A 331 16.80 -5.48 -35.95
C THR A 331 15.39 -6.04 -36.00
N GLY A 332 14.52 -5.55 -35.12
CA GLY A 332 13.12 -5.94 -35.09
C GLY A 332 12.33 -5.11 -34.09
N PRO A 333 11.01 -5.28 -34.00
CA PRO A 333 10.20 -4.53 -33.07
C PRO A 333 10.68 -4.78 -31.63
N TRP A 334 10.64 -3.74 -30.80
CA TRP A 334 11.05 -3.82 -29.39
C TRP A 334 10.12 -4.69 -28.54
N HIS A 335 8.90 -4.89 -29.01
CA HIS A 335 7.91 -5.74 -28.38
C HIS A 335 7.17 -6.55 -29.45
N ASP A 336 6.84 -7.81 -29.16
CA ASP A 336 6.18 -8.68 -30.14
C ASP A 336 4.74 -8.22 -30.44
N SER A 337 4.05 -7.76 -29.40
CA SER A 337 2.69 -7.21 -29.51
C SER A 337 2.23 -6.45 -28.27
N LEU A 338 1.64 -5.27 -28.43
CA LEU A 338 0.92 -4.58 -27.34
C LEU A 338 -0.56 -4.95 -27.35
N GLN A 339 -0.96 -6.03 -26.65
CA GLN A 339 -2.37 -6.33 -26.42
C GLN A 339 -2.84 -5.78 -25.07
N PRO A 340 -4.15 -5.79 -24.77
CA PRO A 340 -4.68 -5.20 -23.54
C PRO A 340 -4.04 -5.72 -22.24
N SER A 341 -3.62 -6.99 -22.19
CA SER A 341 -2.95 -7.58 -21.03
C SER A 341 -1.53 -7.03 -20.85
N GLU A 342 -0.73 -7.06 -21.90
CA GLU A 342 0.67 -6.61 -21.87
C GLU A 342 0.73 -5.08 -21.73
N LEU A 343 -0.16 -4.36 -22.40
CA LEU A 343 -0.24 -2.89 -22.37
C LEU A 343 -0.34 -2.33 -20.95
N TRP A 344 -1.02 -3.01 -20.03
CA TRP A 344 -1.07 -2.59 -18.63
C TRP A 344 0.31 -2.64 -17.96
N VAL A 345 1.06 -3.73 -18.19
CA VAL A 345 2.43 -3.91 -17.69
C VAL A 345 3.34 -2.83 -18.28
N GLU A 346 3.23 -2.59 -19.58
CA GLU A 346 4.01 -1.59 -20.29
C GLU A 346 3.72 -0.16 -19.81
N CYS A 347 2.45 0.18 -19.53
CA CYS A 347 2.09 1.45 -18.93
C CYS A 347 2.69 1.62 -17.51
N LEU A 348 2.72 0.55 -16.72
CA LEU A 348 3.33 0.57 -15.40
C LEU A 348 4.85 0.76 -15.49
N ALA A 349 5.50 0.06 -16.41
CA ALA A 349 6.92 0.19 -16.66
C ALA A 349 7.29 1.60 -17.15
N LEU A 350 6.52 2.19 -18.06
CA LEU A 350 6.67 3.59 -18.49
C LEU A 350 6.53 4.56 -17.32
N ARG A 351 5.53 4.38 -16.46
CA ARG A 351 5.34 5.22 -15.27
C ARG A 351 6.54 5.11 -14.31
N ASN A 352 7.03 3.90 -14.08
CA ASN A 352 8.18 3.65 -13.22
C ASN A 352 9.47 4.23 -13.82
N ALA A 353 9.64 4.15 -15.15
CA ALA A 353 10.75 4.77 -15.86
C ALA A 353 10.73 6.29 -15.67
N CYS A 354 9.57 6.96 -15.85
CA CYS A 354 9.44 8.39 -15.55
C CYS A 354 9.82 8.71 -14.10
N TYR A 355 9.36 7.91 -13.13
CA TYR A 355 9.71 8.09 -11.72
C TYR A 355 11.22 8.01 -11.48
N ILE A 356 11.85 6.93 -11.96
CA ILE A 356 13.29 6.69 -11.81
C ILE A 356 14.07 7.84 -12.46
N PHE A 357 13.67 8.30 -13.64
CA PHE A 357 14.35 9.36 -14.36
C PHE A 357 14.24 10.72 -13.63
N VAL A 358 13.06 11.06 -13.12
CA VAL A 358 12.86 12.28 -12.31
C VAL A 358 13.66 12.21 -11.01
N ALA A 359 13.61 11.08 -10.30
CA ALA A 359 14.40 10.88 -9.08
C ALA A 359 15.91 10.98 -9.37
N ALA A 360 16.37 10.42 -10.49
CA ALA A 360 17.76 10.47 -10.91
C ALA A 360 18.25 11.89 -11.21
N LEU A 361 17.42 12.72 -11.87
CA LEU A 361 17.78 14.09 -12.22
C LEU A 361 17.63 15.07 -11.05
N SER A 362 16.67 14.84 -10.15
CA SER A 362 16.41 15.73 -9.01
C SER A 362 17.38 15.53 -7.85
N MET A 363 18.06 14.37 -7.76
CA MET A 363 18.87 13.98 -6.59
C MET A 363 18.10 13.99 -5.25
N MET A 364 16.76 14.01 -5.32
CA MET A 364 15.88 14.07 -4.15
C MET A 364 15.66 12.66 -3.57
N ARG A 365 15.50 12.60 -2.24
CA ARG A 365 15.17 11.34 -1.56
C ARG A 365 13.76 10.90 -1.93
N ASP A 366 13.50 9.59 -1.87
CA ASP A 366 12.17 8.99 -2.12
C ASP A 366 11.05 9.67 -1.30
N CYS A 367 11.35 10.08 -0.07
CA CYS A 367 10.45 10.82 0.81
C CYS A 367 10.11 12.25 0.32
N GLU A 368 10.97 12.86 -0.48
CA GLU A 368 10.80 14.20 -1.03
C GLU A 368 10.04 14.12 -2.39
N ASN A 369 10.29 13.09 -3.19
CA ASN A 369 9.61 12.86 -4.48
C ASN A 369 8.10 12.60 -4.33
N GLY A 370 7.68 11.93 -3.25
CA GLY A 370 6.27 11.64 -2.98
C GLY A 370 5.40 12.90 -2.76
N ALA A 371 5.99 13.99 -2.26
CA ALA A 371 5.30 15.27 -2.05
C ALA A 371 5.19 16.09 -3.34
N GLU A 372 6.23 16.11 -4.19
CA GLU A 372 6.19 16.83 -5.46
C GLU A 372 5.36 16.15 -6.54
N LEU A 373 5.39 14.81 -6.62
CA LEU A 373 4.49 14.08 -7.54
C LEU A 373 3.02 14.33 -7.21
N HIS A 374 2.71 14.63 -5.94
CA HIS A 374 1.38 15.04 -5.53
C HIS A 374 1.01 16.44 -6.06
N LEU A 375 1.95 17.38 -6.03
CA LEU A 375 1.79 18.73 -6.60
C LEU A 375 1.65 18.67 -8.14
N MET A 376 2.40 17.78 -8.80
CA MET A 376 2.29 17.56 -10.25
C MET A 376 0.99 16.85 -10.66
N GLN A 377 0.47 15.93 -9.84
CA GLN A 377 -0.84 15.33 -10.07
C GLN A 377 -1.99 16.34 -9.88
N HIS A 378 -1.87 17.26 -8.93
CA HIS A 378 -2.86 18.34 -8.74
C HIS A 378 -2.84 19.37 -9.87
N SER A 379 -1.68 19.72 -10.40
CA SER A 379 -1.56 20.64 -11.54
C SER A 379 -2.03 20.03 -12.87
N ALA A 380 -1.88 18.71 -13.04
CA ALA A 380 -2.44 17.99 -14.18
C ALA A 380 -3.96 17.77 -14.06
N GLY A 381 -4.49 17.54 -12.86
CA GLY A 381 -5.93 17.35 -12.61
C GLY A 381 -6.77 18.62 -12.74
N SER A 382 -6.18 19.81 -12.56
CA SER A 382 -6.87 21.10 -12.68
C SER A 382 -7.12 21.55 -14.14
N LYS A 383 -6.43 20.93 -15.12
CA LYS A 383 -6.61 21.24 -16.55
C LYS A 383 -7.61 20.33 -17.27
N TYR A 384 -8.20 19.35 -16.58
CA TYR A 384 -9.14 18.39 -17.16
C TYR A 384 -10.35 18.11 -16.27
N ALA A 385 -10.87 19.16 -15.62
CA ALA A 385 -12.23 19.16 -15.06
C ALA A 385 -13.17 19.88 -16.03
#